data_AF-A0A3S4LR40-F1
#
_entry.id   AF-A0A3S4LR40-F1
#
_cell.length_a   1.000
_cell.length_b   1.000
_cell.length_c   1.000
_cell.angle_alpha   90.00
_cell.angle_beta   90.00
_cell.angle_gamma   90.00
#
_symmetry.space_group_name_H-M   'P 1'
#
loop_
_entity.id
_entity.type
_entity.pdbx_description
1 polymer ?
#
loop_
_entity_poly.entity_id
_entity_poly.type
_entity_poly.pdbx_seq_one_letter_code
_entity_poly.pdbx_strand_id
1 'polypeptide(L)'
;MISFLIESGAVDFVVTGCSSGQGMMLACNSLPGLLCGYIETPQDAFLFGRINGGNVASLPLGLNFGWQGELNLQYTLDKLFDGEFGMGYPENEAERKRLEASSLKDLNQLTKRSWEESVEQLPTDTFTKLLQRKIVMNAIINKGSNKEFIRLLKVKVDKMDADRKWNKV
;
A
#
# COMPACT_ATOMS: atom_id res chain seq x y z
N MET A 1 1.91 7.81 -1.34
CA MET A 1 1.77 7.70 0.13
C MET A 1 1.88 6.27 0.60
N ILE A 2 0.92 5.42 0.26
CA ILE A 2 0.86 4.00 0.68
C ILE A 2 2.15 3.27 0.31
N SER A 3 2.55 3.34 -0.96
CA SER A 3 3.79 2.70 -1.43
C SER A 3 5.04 3.23 -0.70
N PHE A 4 5.10 4.52 -0.33
CA PHE A 4 6.24 5.03 0.46
C PHE A 4 6.26 4.49 1.89
N LEU A 5 5.09 4.35 2.52
CA LEU A 5 5.00 3.81 3.87
C LEU A 5 5.45 2.35 3.90
N ILE A 6 4.99 1.54 2.93
CA ILE A 6 5.39 0.15 2.77
C ILE A 6 6.87 0.03 2.38
N GLU A 7 7.33 0.77 1.36
CA GLU A 7 8.72 0.73 0.89
C GLU A 7 9.71 1.13 1.98
N SER A 8 9.37 2.16 2.77
CA SER A 8 10.21 2.55 3.90
C SER A 8 10.25 1.52 5.02
N GLY A 9 9.33 0.55 5.02
CA GLY A 9 9.12 -0.38 6.13
C GLY A 9 8.54 0.28 7.38
N ALA A 10 7.86 1.42 7.24
CA ALA A 10 7.25 2.12 8.38
C ALA A 10 5.93 1.47 8.83
N VAL A 11 5.30 0.70 7.95
CA VAL A 11 4.10 -0.12 8.19
C VAL A 11 4.21 -1.40 7.38
N ASP A 12 3.60 -2.48 7.84
CA ASP A 12 3.57 -3.78 7.13
C ASP A 12 2.32 -3.95 6.27
N PHE A 13 1.24 -3.24 6.61
CA PHE A 13 -0.06 -3.35 5.96
C PHE A 13 -0.77 -2.00 5.92
N VAL A 14 -1.56 -1.75 4.87
CA VAL A 14 -2.40 -0.56 4.77
C VAL A 14 -3.85 -0.91 4.44
N VAL A 15 -4.76 -0.42 5.28
CA VAL A 15 -6.19 -0.36 4.98
C VAL A 15 -6.49 1.01 4.35
N THR A 16 -7.12 1.01 3.19
CA THR A 16 -7.49 2.21 2.44
C THR A 16 -8.84 2.03 1.76
N GLY A 17 -9.32 3.06 1.09
CA GLY A 17 -10.50 2.96 0.24
C GLY A 17 -10.75 4.24 -0.53
N CYS A 18 -11.70 4.16 -1.46
CA CYS A 18 -12.37 5.31 -2.04
C CYS A 18 -13.86 4.98 -2.13
N SER A 19 -14.67 5.85 -2.74
CA SER A 19 -16.12 5.61 -2.83
C SER A 19 -16.45 4.21 -3.34
N SER A 20 -15.83 3.76 -4.42
CA SER A 20 -16.01 2.40 -4.95
C SER A 20 -14.89 1.41 -4.61
N GLY A 21 -13.84 1.83 -3.88
CA GLY A 21 -12.63 1.03 -3.62
C GLY A 21 -11.74 0.76 -4.86
N GLN A 22 -12.28 0.79 -6.07
CA GLN A 22 -11.57 0.42 -7.31
C GLN A 22 -10.39 1.35 -7.62
N GLY A 23 -10.58 2.66 -7.49
CA GLY A 23 -9.52 3.63 -7.80
C GLY A 23 -8.27 3.44 -6.93
N MET A 24 -8.46 3.14 -5.65
CA MET A 24 -7.35 2.86 -4.74
C MET A 24 -6.71 1.49 -5.01
N MET A 25 -7.49 0.48 -5.40
CA MET A 25 -6.94 -0.82 -5.81
C MET A 25 -6.04 -0.66 -7.05
N LEU A 26 -6.53 0.04 -8.08
CA LEU A 26 -5.77 0.29 -9.31
C LEU A 26 -4.48 1.05 -9.00
N ALA A 27 -4.57 2.19 -8.30
CA ALA A 27 -3.42 3.01 -7.97
C ALA A 27 -2.36 2.23 -7.16
N CYS A 28 -2.77 1.42 -6.19
CA CYS A 28 -1.83 0.62 -5.39
C CYS A 28 -1.19 -0.48 -6.23
N ASN A 29 -1.96 -1.21 -7.05
CA ASN A 29 -1.41 -2.27 -7.89
C ASN A 29 -0.57 -1.73 -9.07
N SER A 30 -0.57 -0.44 -9.36
CA SER A 30 0.36 0.19 -10.31
C SER A 30 1.73 0.56 -9.70
N LEU A 31 1.91 0.46 -8.39
CA LEU A 31 3.14 0.85 -7.70
C LEU A 31 3.97 -0.38 -7.29
N PRO A 32 5.31 -0.24 -7.20
CA PRO A 32 6.19 -1.34 -6.77
C PRO A 32 5.92 -1.71 -5.31
N GLY A 33 6.15 -2.99 -4.99
CA GLY A 33 6.07 -3.51 -3.63
C GLY A 33 4.65 -3.62 -3.06
N LEU A 34 3.62 -3.26 -3.84
CA LEU A 34 2.22 -3.32 -3.40
C LEU A 34 1.46 -4.45 -4.10
N LEU A 35 0.67 -5.17 -3.29
CA LEU A 35 -0.37 -6.09 -3.74
C LEU A 35 -1.66 -5.75 -3.00
N CYS A 36 -2.58 -5.14 -3.74
CA CYS A 36 -3.82 -4.58 -3.19
C CYS A 36 -5.04 -5.42 -3.58
N GLY A 37 -5.77 -5.90 -2.58
CA GLY A 37 -7.07 -6.55 -2.77
C GLY A 37 -8.20 -5.53 -2.77
N TYR A 38 -9.22 -5.76 -3.60
CA TYR A 38 -10.53 -5.15 -3.40
C TYR A 38 -11.32 -6.01 -2.41
N ILE A 39 -11.73 -5.40 -1.29
CA ILE A 39 -12.31 -6.12 -0.15
C ILE A 39 -13.63 -5.45 0.23
N GLU A 40 -14.72 -6.03 -0.25
CA GLU A 40 -16.08 -5.49 -0.01
C GLU A 40 -16.75 -6.16 1.20
N THR A 41 -16.47 -7.46 1.40
CA THR A 41 -17.16 -8.28 2.40
C THR A 41 -16.19 -9.01 3.34
N PRO A 42 -16.67 -9.53 4.48
CA PRO A 42 -15.87 -10.37 5.38
C PRO A 42 -15.31 -11.63 4.71
N GLN A 43 -16.02 -12.19 3.73
CA GLN A 43 -15.53 -13.34 2.98
C GLN A 43 -14.36 -12.96 2.07
N ASP A 44 -14.46 -11.83 1.36
CA ASP A 44 -13.36 -11.32 0.54
C ASP A 44 -12.12 -11.06 1.39
N ALA A 45 -12.30 -10.49 2.58
CA ALA A 45 -11.23 -10.17 3.51
C ALA A 45 -10.48 -11.43 3.98
N PHE A 46 -11.24 -12.43 4.40
CA PHE A 46 -10.70 -13.71 4.84
C PHE A 46 -9.91 -14.39 3.71
N LEU A 47 -10.51 -14.49 2.52
CA LEU A 47 -9.89 -15.16 1.37
C LEU A 47 -8.67 -14.39 0.87
N PHE A 48 -8.72 -13.05 0.79
CA PHE A 48 -7.58 -12.23 0.42
C PHE A 48 -6.39 -12.43 1.36
N GLY A 49 -6.66 -12.36 2.68
CA GLY A 49 -5.62 -12.54 3.67
C GLY A 49 -4.96 -13.91 3.58
N ARG A 50 -5.72 -14.98 3.27
CA ARG A 50 -5.24 -16.36 3.39
C ARG A 50 -4.66 -16.85 2.07
N ILE A 51 -5.28 -16.51 0.95
CA ILE A 51 -4.87 -16.97 -0.39
C ILE A 51 -3.81 -16.04 -0.96
N ASN A 52 -4.04 -14.72 -0.98
CA ASN A 52 -3.16 -13.79 -1.68
C ASN A 52 -2.03 -13.29 -0.78
N GLY A 53 -2.31 -13.04 0.51
CA GLY A 53 -1.31 -12.54 1.45
C GLY A 53 -0.66 -11.24 0.97
N GLY A 54 -1.47 -10.34 0.41
CA GLY A 54 -1.05 -9.00 -0.02
C GLY A 54 -0.91 -8.05 1.17
N ASN A 55 -0.48 -6.81 0.90
CA ASN A 55 -0.14 -5.82 1.93
C ASN A 55 -1.01 -4.55 1.90
N VAL A 56 -2.02 -4.50 1.02
CA VAL A 56 -2.98 -3.40 0.98
C VAL A 56 -4.40 -3.95 0.81
N ALA A 57 -5.33 -3.43 1.60
CA ALA A 57 -6.77 -3.66 1.45
C ALA A 57 -7.46 -2.38 0.99
N SER A 58 -8.17 -2.43 -0.14
CA SER A 58 -8.99 -1.33 -0.62
C SER A 58 -10.47 -1.65 -0.47
N LEU A 59 -11.18 -0.83 0.32
CA LEU A 59 -12.60 -1.00 0.61
C LEU A 59 -13.47 0.03 -0.12
N PRO A 60 -14.71 -0.35 -0.51
CA PRO A 60 -15.72 0.59 -1.00
C PRO A 60 -16.35 1.36 0.17
N LEU A 61 -15.93 2.62 0.37
CA LEU A 61 -16.35 3.45 1.49
C LEU A 61 -17.47 4.45 1.13
N GLY A 62 -18.18 4.20 0.03
CA GLY A 62 -19.32 5.03 -0.39
C GLY A 62 -20.35 4.28 -1.20
N LEU A 63 -19.92 3.52 -2.22
CA LEU A 63 -20.78 2.60 -2.95
C LEU A 63 -21.14 1.44 -2.01
N ASN A 64 -22.43 1.09 -1.95
CA ASN A 64 -23.00 0.07 -1.05
C ASN A 64 -22.77 0.32 0.45
N PHE A 65 -22.24 1.49 0.84
CA PHE A 65 -22.10 1.90 2.24
C PHE A 65 -23.41 2.54 2.74
N GLY A 66 -24.41 1.69 2.94
CA GLY A 66 -25.77 2.08 3.35
C GLY A 66 -26.03 1.95 4.84
N TRP A 67 -27.26 1.60 5.19
CA TRP A 67 -27.64 1.31 6.57
C TRP A 67 -26.79 0.16 7.11
N GLN A 68 -26.19 0.36 8.28
CA GLN A 68 -25.28 -0.60 8.92
C GLN A 68 -24.00 -0.91 8.12
N GLY A 69 -23.58 0.00 7.22
CA GLY A 69 -22.32 -0.12 6.49
C GLY A 69 -21.09 -0.20 7.42
N GLU A 70 -21.16 0.44 8.59
CA GLU A 70 -20.13 0.37 9.63
C GLU A 70 -19.99 -1.03 10.24
N LEU A 71 -21.09 -1.80 10.34
CA LEU A 71 -21.03 -3.19 10.79
C LEU A 71 -20.35 -4.07 9.73
N ASN A 72 -20.67 -3.88 8.45
CA ASN A 72 -19.97 -4.58 7.38
C ASN A 72 -18.47 -4.25 7.39
N LEU A 73 -18.10 -2.98 7.56
CA LEU A 73 -16.71 -2.56 7.68
C LEU A 73 -16.02 -3.25 8.86
N GLN A 74 -16.63 -3.26 10.04
CA GLN A 74 -16.10 -3.94 11.21
C GLN A 74 -15.87 -5.43 10.94
N TYR A 75 -16.91 -6.16 10.49
CA TYR A 75 -16.78 -7.60 10.23
C TYR A 75 -15.76 -7.92 9.14
N THR A 76 -15.63 -7.02 8.16
CA THR A 76 -14.64 -7.14 7.08
C THR A 76 -13.24 -7.02 7.63
N LEU A 77 -12.97 -6.04 8.49
CA LEU A 77 -11.66 -5.87 9.12
C LEU A 77 -11.37 -6.97 10.14
N ASP A 78 -12.35 -7.40 10.93
CA ASP A 78 -12.22 -8.52 11.85
C ASP A 78 -11.75 -9.76 11.07
N LYS A 79 -12.40 -10.08 9.95
CA LYS A 79 -12.01 -11.21 9.11
C LYS A 79 -10.72 -11.01 8.33
N LEU A 80 -10.36 -9.78 7.97
CA LEU A 80 -9.07 -9.50 7.36
C LEU A 80 -7.92 -9.91 8.28
N PHE A 81 -8.04 -9.62 9.58
CA PHE A 81 -6.98 -9.85 10.57
C PHE A 81 -7.18 -11.11 11.44
N ASP A 82 -8.15 -11.96 11.12
CA ASP A 82 -8.47 -13.24 11.81
C ASP A 82 -7.47 -14.38 11.47
N GLY A 83 -6.22 -14.25 11.91
CA GLY A 83 -5.16 -15.26 11.73
C GLY A 83 -4.05 -14.86 10.76
N GLU A 84 -3.15 -15.80 10.48
CA GLU A 84 -1.95 -15.54 9.68
C GLU A 84 -2.24 -15.34 8.19
N PHE A 85 -1.54 -14.37 7.58
CA PHE A 85 -1.64 -14.08 6.16
C PHE A 85 -0.87 -15.10 5.33
N GLY A 86 -1.39 -15.43 4.15
CA GLY A 86 -0.71 -16.29 3.17
C GLY A 86 -0.65 -17.76 3.58
N MET A 87 -1.47 -18.21 4.54
CA MET A 87 -1.47 -19.63 4.94
C MET A 87 -2.07 -20.56 3.89
N GLY A 88 -2.90 -20.05 2.99
CA GLY A 88 -3.64 -20.78 1.98
C GLY A 88 -5.02 -21.25 2.45
N TYR A 89 -6.01 -21.24 1.56
CA TYR A 89 -7.37 -21.74 1.81
C TYR A 89 -8.03 -22.25 0.52
N PRO A 90 -8.73 -23.41 0.52
CA PRO A 90 -8.84 -24.36 1.64
C PRO A 90 -7.51 -25.07 1.94
N GLU A 91 -7.43 -25.73 3.09
CA GLU A 91 -6.20 -26.35 3.61
C GLU A 91 -5.56 -27.36 2.64
N ASN A 92 -6.39 -28.18 1.98
CA ASN A 92 -5.94 -29.16 0.99
C ASN A 92 -5.35 -28.54 -0.29
N GLU A 93 -5.53 -27.24 -0.52
CA GLU A 93 -4.93 -26.49 -1.64
C GLU A 93 -3.89 -25.46 -1.18
N ALA A 94 -3.58 -25.42 0.11
CA ALA A 94 -2.83 -24.33 0.71
C ALA A 94 -1.41 -24.21 0.14
N GLU A 95 -0.73 -25.33 -0.07
CA GLU A 95 0.62 -25.36 -0.64
C GLU A 95 0.66 -24.74 -2.04
N ARG A 96 -0.24 -25.19 -2.94
CA ARG A 96 -0.34 -24.66 -4.30
C ARG A 96 -0.59 -23.15 -4.30
N LYS A 97 -1.50 -22.66 -3.46
CA LYS A 97 -1.84 -21.23 -3.38
C LYS A 97 -0.69 -20.38 -2.85
N ARG A 98 0.09 -20.90 -1.88
CA ARG A 98 1.30 -20.21 -1.40
C ARG A 98 2.34 -20.07 -2.50
N LEU A 99 2.55 -21.13 -3.29
CA LEU A 99 3.47 -21.09 -4.43
C LEU A 99 3.03 -20.05 -5.46
N GLU A 100 1.75 -20.07 -5.86
CA GLU A 100 1.20 -19.10 -6.82
C GLU A 100 1.27 -17.65 -6.31
N ALA A 101 0.96 -17.42 -5.04
CA ALA A 101 1.07 -16.09 -4.41
C ALA A 101 2.52 -15.60 -4.36
N SER A 102 3.49 -16.50 -4.12
CA SER A 102 4.91 -16.17 -4.20
C SER A 102 5.32 -15.79 -5.62
N SER A 103 4.93 -16.58 -6.62
CA SER A 103 5.24 -16.27 -8.02
C SER A 103 4.64 -14.93 -8.47
N LEU A 104 3.48 -14.55 -7.96
CA LEU A 104 2.90 -13.23 -8.22
C LEU A 104 3.73 -12.09 -7.60
N LYS A 105 4.29 -12.30 -6.39
CA LYS A 105 5.19 -11.33 -5.75
C LYS A 105 6.47 -11.16 -6.56
N ASP A 106 7.05 -12.25 -7.04
CA ASP A 106 8.23 -12.23 -7.92
C ASP A 106 7.94 -11.49 -9.23
N LEU A 107 6.78 -11.76 -9.84
CA LEU A 107 6.33 -11.06 -11.05
C LEU A 107 6.11 -9.55 -10.82
N ASN A 108 5.55 -9.18 -9.67
CA ASN A 108 5.34 -7.79 -9.29
C ASN A 108 6.68 -7.03 -9.20
N GLN A 109 7.70 -7.65 -8.60
CA GLN A 109 9.05 -7.11 -8.54
C GLN A 109 9.70 -7.01 -9.92
N LEU A 110 9.52 -8.02 -10.77
CA LEU A 110 10.10 -8.04 -12.13
C LEU A 110 9.50 -6.97 -13.05
N THR A 111 8.20 -6.73 -12.95
CA THR A 111 7.46 -5.89 -13.92
C THR A 111 7.39 -4.41 -13.55
N LYS A 112 7.87 -4.03 -12.37
CA LYS A 112 7.78 -2.66 -11.85
C LYS A 112 9.15 -2.14 -11.45
N ARG A 113 9.47 -0.93 -11.89
CA ARG A 113 10.69 -0.24 -11.46
C ARG A 113 10.67 0.01 -9.95
N SER A 114 11.83 -0.14 -9.32
CA SER A 114 11.95 0.11 -7.89
C SER A 114 11.86 1.60 -7.57
N TRP A 115 11.67 1.92 -6.30
CA TRP A 115 11.68 3.30 -5.87
C TRP A 115 13.08 3.93 -5.93
N GLU A 116 14.12 3.15 -5.71
CA GLU A 116 15.52 3.58 -5.86
C GLU A 116 15.78 4.12 -7.28
N GLU A 117 15.22 3.46 -8.30
CA GLU A 117 15.37 3.86 -9.70
C GLU A 117 14.46 5.04 -10.09
N SER A 118 13.31 5.19 -9.42
CA SER A 118 12.22 6.04 -9.89
C SER A 118 12.01 7.31 -9.07
N VAL A 119 12.51 7.39 -7.84
CA VAL A 119 12.23 8.50 -6.90
C VAL A 119 12.72 9.85 -7.41
N GLU A 120 13.87 9.89 -8.09
CA GLU A 120 14.40 11.14 -8.66
C GLU A 120 13.53 11.64 -9.82
N GLN A 121 12.96 10.73 -10.60
CA GLN A 121 12.12 11.02 -11.77
C GLN A 121 10.69 11.43 -11.40
N LEU A 122 10.32 11.34 -10.12
CA LEU A 122 8.99 11.75 -9.68
C LEU A 122 8.74 13.24 -9.97
N PRO A 123 7.62 13.58 -10.65
CA PRO A 123 7.23 14.96 -10.88
C PRO A 123 7.05 15.70 -9.56
N THR A 124 7.90 16.70 -9.35
CA THR A 124 7.98 17.44 -8.09
C THR A 124 6.62 18.02 -7.66
N ASP A 125 5.86 18.59 -8.59
CA ASP A 125 4.58 19.24 -8.30
C ASP A 125 3.51 18.28 -7.78
N THR A 126 3.47 17.07 -8.35
CA THR A 126 2.53 16.01 -7.96
C THR A 126 2.83 15.47 -6.56
N PHE A 127 4.11 15.40 -6.20
CA PHE A 127 4.57 14.79 -4.94
C PHE A 127 4.82 15.79 -3.81
N THR A 128 4.86 17.09 -4.10
CA THR A 128 5.03 18.15 -3.08
C THR A 128 4.02 18.02 -1.95
N LYS A 129 2.74 17.83 -2.29
CA LYS A 129 1.68 17.63 -1.29
C LYS A 129 1.91 16.39 -0.43
N LEU A 130 2.47 15.32 -0.99
CA LEU A 130 2.79 14.10 -0.24
C LEU A 130 3.95 14.35 0.72
N LEU A 131 5.04 14.92 0.23
CA LEU A 131 6.27 15.15 0.99
C LEU A 131 6.07 16.20 2.11
N GLN A 132 5.06 17.06 1.99
CA GLN A 132 4.68 18.00 3.05
C GLN A 132 3.74 17.41 4.11
N ARG A 133 3.21 16.18 3.94
CA ARG A 133 2.38 15.53 4.95
C ARG A 133 3.23 15.06 6.12
N LYS A 134 3.35 15.92 7.13
CA LYS A 134 4.14 15.66 8.35
C LYS A 134 3.85 14.31 8.99
N ILE A 135 2.58 13.91 9.12
CA ILE A 135 2.22 12.62 9.72
C ILE A 135 2.84 11.42 8.97
N VAL A 136 2.85 11.47 7.64
CA VAL A 136 3.40 10.41 6.78
C VAL A 136 4.91 10.44 6.84
N MET A 137 5.52 11.60 6.63
CA MET A 137 6.97 11.73 6.61
C MET A 137 7.59 11.42 7.97
N ASN A 138 6.94 11.81 9.07
CA ASN A 138 7.39 11.44 10.41
C ASN A 138 7.33 9.93 10.63
N ALA A 139 6.28 9.25 10.15
CA ALA A 139 6.20 7.79 10.22
C ALA A 139 7.35 7.14 9.43
N ILE A 140 7.58 7.59 8.18
CA ILE A 140 8.68 7.12 7.33
C ILE A 140 10.04 7.32 8.01
N ILE A 141 10.31 8.52 8.50
CA ILE A 141 11.63 8.89 9.05
C ILE A 141 11.89 8.16 10.38
N ASN A 142 10.88 8.07 11.25
CA ASN A 142 11.08 7.60 12.62
C ASN A 142 10.88 6.08 12.76
N LYS A 143 10.05 5.47 11.92
CA LYS A 143 9.72 4.04 12.00
C LYS A 143 10.29 3.21 10.85
N GLY A 144 10.68 3.85 9.74
CA GLY A 144 11.13 3.12 8.57
C GLY A 144 12.46 2.39 8.77
N SER A 145 12.50 1.15 8.30
CA SER A 145 13.66 0.25 8.31
C SER A 145 14.52 0.37 7.04
N ASN A 146 13.93 0.70 5.87
CA ASN A 146 14.68 0.89 4.61
C ASN A 146 15.43 2.23 4.61
N LYS A 147 16.67 2.23 5.11
CA LYS A 147 17.49 3.44 5.27
C LYS A 147 17.87 4.09 3.95
N GLU A 148 18.06 3.31 2.89
CA GLU A 148 18.44 3.84 1.58
C GLU A 148 17.28 4.60 0.94
N PHE A 149 16.08 4.02 0.93
CA PHE A 149 14.90 4.73 0.44
C PHE A 149 14.61 6.02 1.22
N ILE A 150 14.74 5.98 2.55
CA ILE A 150 14.58 7.19 3.39
C ILE A 150 15.62 8.25 3.03
N ARG A 151 16.87 7.86 2.78
CA ARG A 151 17.94 8.77 2.36
C ARG A 151 17.59 9.43 1.02
N LEU A 152 17.14 8.66 0.03
CA LEU A 152 16.73 9.19 -1.28
C LEU A 152 15.56 10.17 -1.17
N LEU A 153 14.57 9.87 -0.33
CA LEU A 153 13.45 10.78 -0.07
C LEU A 153 13.92 12.10 0.55
N LYS A 154 14.83 12.06 1.54
CA LYS A 154 15.39 13.28 2.15
C LYS A 154 16.11 14.15 1.12
N VAL A 155 16.98 13.53 0.30
CA VAL A 155 17.69 14.25 -0.77
C VAL A 155 16.71 14.91 -1.74
N LYS A 156 15.62 14.24 -2.12
CA LYS A 156 14.59 14.83 -2.98
C LYS A 156 13.91 16.02 -2.31
N VAL A 157 13.55 15.91 -1.02
CA VAL A 157 12.93 17.02 -0.26
C VAL A 157 13.88 18.22 -0.16
N ASP A 158 15.15 18.00 0.16
CA ASP A 158 16.13 19.07 0.30
C ASP A 158 16.36 19.82 -1.03
N LYS A 159 16.43 19.10 -2.16
CA LYS A 159 16.49 19.69 -3.50
C LYS A 159 15.27 20.58 -3.77
N MET A 160 14.07 20.11 -3.44
CA MET A 160 12.82 20.86 -3.64
C MET A 160 12.75 22.14 -2.82
N ASP A 161 13.20 22.10 -1.56
CA ASP A 161 13.22 23.27 -0.69
C ASP A 161 14.25 24.31 -1.15
N ALA A 162 15.39 23.87 -1.71
CA ALA A 162 16.36 24.76 -2.34
C ALA A 162 15.78 25.46 -3.57
N ASP A 163 15.16 24.72 -4.49
CA ASP A 163 14.55 25.27 -5.71
C ASP A 163 13.45 26.29 -5.38
N ARG A 164 12.62 26.01 -4.36
CA ARG A 164 11.55 26.91 -3.91
C ARG A 164 12.10 28.21 -3.30
N LYS A 165 13.25 28.16 -2.63
CA LYS A 165 13.90 29.36 -2.10
C LYS A 165 14.49 30.22 -3.22
N TRP A 166 15.11 29.60 -4.23
CA TRP A 166 15.66 30.30 -5.39
C TRP A 166 14.58 31.03 -6.21
N ASN A 167 13.46 30.37 -6.49
CA ASN A 167 12.36 30.95 -7.28
C ASN A 167 11.53 32.03 -6.56
N LYS A 168 11.89 32.38 -5.32
CA LYS A 168 11.26 33.46 -4.53
C LYS A 168 12.12 34.72 -4.42
N VAL A 169 13.35 34.67 -4.92
CA VAL A 169 14.29 35.81 -5.03
C VAL A 169 14.20 36.36 -6.45
#